data_AF-A0ABD1SNX4-F1
#
_entry.id   AF-A0ABD1SNX4-F1
#
_cell.length_a   1.000
_cell.length_b   1.000
_cell.length_c   1.000
_cell.angle_alpha   90.00
_cell.angle_beta   90.00
_cell.angle_gamma   90.00
#
_symmetry.space_group_name_H-M   'P 1'
#
loop_
_entity.id
_entity.type
_entity.pdbx_description
1 polymer ?
#
loop_
_entity_poly.entity_id
_entity_poly.type
_entity_poly.pdbx_seq_one_letter_code
_entity_poly.pdbx_strand_id
1 'polypeptide(L)'
;MLTALSAAPLEKSLHIILVRNVDGKTFWDALDEAVSPRIKSPTPVDKRALSTFSSIFQGRALKKGTSIFLTWLDPTKMLVVKYIFLGWGEKEASGSTASKLDLLRMVVE
;
A
#
# COMPACT_ATOMS: atom_id res chain seq x y z
N MET A 1 4.13 -22.74 9.98
CA MET A 1 5.28 -22.12 9.29
C MET A 1 5.01 -20.65 8.93
N LEU A 2 3.89 -20.32 8.26
CA LEU A 2 3.54 -18.91 7.93
C LEU A 2 3.25 -18.03 9.15
N THR A 3 2.68 -18.58 10.23
CA THR A 3 2.38 -17.83 11.47
C THR A 3 3.64 -17.35 12.20
N ALA A 4 4.74 -18.11 12.11
CA ALA A 4 6.03 -17.70 12.67
C ALA A 4 6.61 -16.52 11.88
N LEU A 5 6.40 -16.50 10.56
CA LEU A 5 6.79 -15.38 9.71
C LEU A 5 5.99 -14.13 10.05
N SER A 6 4.67 -14.21 10.28
CA SER A 6 3.87 -13.02 10.62
C SER A 6 4.23 -12.44 11.99
N ALA A 7 4.52 -13.29 12.98
CA ALA A 7 4.86 -12.86 14.35
C ALA A 7 6.35 -12.49 14.55
N ALA A 8 7.23 -12.82 13.59
CA ALA A 8 8.65 -12.50 13.70
C ALA A 8 8.87 -10.98 13.83
N PRO A 9 9.79 -10.52 14.71
CA PRO A 9 10.13 -9.11 14.89
C PRO A 9 11.08 -8.63 13.78
N LEU A 10 10.68 -8.86 12.53
CA LEU A 10 11.40 -8.45 11.33
C LEU A 10 10.48 -7.56 10.50
N GLU A 11 11.05 -6.54 9.88
CA GLU A 11 10.34 -5.74 8.90
C GLU A 11 9.91 -6.61 7.71
N LYS A 12 8.65 -6.46 7.30
CA LYS A 12 8.09 -7.17 6.15
C LYS A 12 7.40 -6.15 5.27
N SER A 13 7.54 -6.28 3.96
CA SER A 13 6.82 -5.43 3.01
C SER A 13 6.09 -6.26 1.97
N LEU A 14 4.85 -5.92 1.71
CA LEU A 14 4.04 -6.42 0.61
C LEU A 14 3.92 -5.33 -0.45
N HIS A 15 4.43 -5.60 -1.65
CA HIS A 15 4.31 -4.73 -2.80
C HIS A 15 3.18 -5.21 -3.71
N ILE A 16 2.17 -4.36 -3.89
CA ILE A 16 1.00 -4.59 -4.72
C ILE A 16 1.09 -3.68 -5.94
N ILE A 17 1.04 -4.24 -7.14
CA ILE A 17 1.00 -3.48 -8.39
C ILE A 17 -0.38 -3.65 -9.02
N LEU A 18 -1.08 -2.55 -9.27
CA LEU A 18 -2.38 -2.59 -9.92
C LEU A 18 -2.22 -2.85 -11.43
N VAL A 19 -2.72 -3.99 -11.89
CA VAL A 19 -2.70 -4.35 -13.32
C VAL A 19 -3.82 -3.73 -14.15
N ARG A 20 -4.80 -3.09 -13.48
CA ARG A 20 -5.93 -2.38 -14.08
C ARG A 20 -6.27 -1.13 -13.27
N ASN A 21 -7.09 -0.26 -13.84
CA ASN A 21 -7.69 0.84 -13.08
C ASN A 21 -8.70 0.26 -12.09
N VAL A 22 -8.65 0.72 -10.84
CA VAL A 22 -9.55 0.35 -9.75
C VAL A 22 -9.87 1.63 -8.98
N ASP A 23 -11.14 1.90 -8.70
CA ASP A 23 -11.45 2.99 -7.78
C ASP A 23 -11.08 2.59 -6.34
N GLY A 24 -10.75 3.56 -5.50
CA GLY A 24 -10.29 3.25 -4.14
C GLY A 24 -11.34 2.58 -3.25
N LYS A 25 -12.63 2.73 -3.56
CA LYS A 25 -13.71 2.03 -2.85
C LYS A 25 -13.67 0.54 -3.17
N THR A 26 -13.63 0.17 -4.44
CA THR A 26 -13.50 -1.22 -4.91
C THR A 26 -12.24 -1.89 -4.36
N PHE A 27 -11.11 -1.17 -4.32
CA PHE A 27 -9.88 -1.70 -3.71
C PHE A 27 -10.04 -1.95 -2.22
N TRP A 28 -10.60 -0.99 -1.48
CA TRP A 28 -10.82 -1.13 -0.05
C TRP A 28 -11.86 -2.22 0.27
N ASP A 29 -12.99 -2.25 -0.43
CA ASP A 29 -14.06 -3.24 -0.21
C ASP A 29 -13.52 -4.67 -0.36
N ALA A 30 -12.70 -4.93 -1.38
CA ALA A 30 -12.06 -6.23 -1.58
C ALA A 30 -11.06 -6.57 -0.47
N LEU A 31 -10.35 -5.58 0.07
CA LEU A 31 -9.42 -5.78 1.18
C LEU A 31 -10.16 -6.02 2.49
N ASP A 32 -11.21 -5.24 2.77
CA ASP A 32 -12.06 -5.41 3.95
C ASP A 32 -12.72 -6.79 3.94
N GLU A 33 -13.26 -7.25 2.81
CA GLU A 33 -13.80 -8.60 2.66
C GLU A 33 -12.76 -9.68 3.00
N ALA A 34 -11.50 -9.47 2.62
CA ALA A 34 -10.43 -10.39 2.93
C ALA A 34 -10.00 -10.33 4.42
N VAL A 35 -10.01 -9.16 5.06
CA VAL A 35 -9.45 -8.95 6.39
C VAL A 35 -10.48 -9.13 7.51
N SER A 36 -11.73 -8.71 7.29
CA SER A 36 -12.82 -8.77 8.26
C SER A 36 -13.02 -10.14 8.90
N PRO A 37 -13.00 -11.27 8.16
CA PRO A 37 -13.10 -12.61 8.76
C PRO A 37 -11.92 -13.00 9.66
N ARG A 38 -10.77 -12.33 9.50
CA ARG A 38 -9.52 -12.63 10.23
C ARG A 38 -9.40 -11.83 11.53
N ILE A 39 -10.09 -10.69 11.65
CA ILE A 39 -10.13 -9.88 12.87
C ILE A 39 -11.36 -10.28 13.68
N LYS A 40 -11.23 -11.33 14.49
CA LYS A 40 -12.29 -11.77 15.40
C LYS A 40 -12.45 -10.74 16.52
N SER A 41 -13.63 -10.13 16.63
CA SER A 41 -13.98 -9.12 17.64
C SER A 41 -13.06 -7.88 17.62
N PRO A 42 -13.18 -7.02 16.59
CA PRO A 42 -12.32 -5.84 16.44
C PRO A 42 -12.43 -4.91 17.64
N THR A 43 -11.28 -4.61 18.25
CA THR A 43 -11.14 -3.64 19.33
C THR A 43 -11.37 -2.22 18.78
N PRO A 44 -11.60 -1.21 19.64
CA PRO A 44 -11.68 0.18 19.19
C PRO A 44 -10.43 0.65 18.43
N VAL A 45 -9.26 0.11 18.78
CA VAL A 45 -7.99 0.37 18.09
C VAL A 45 -8.02 -0.20 16.68
N ASP A 46 -8.47 -1.44 16.51
CA ASP A 46 -8.60 -2.09 15.19
C ASP A 46 -9.55 -1.32 14.28
N LYS A 47 -10.71 -0.91 14.83
CA LYS A 47 -11.71 -0.12 14.08
C LYS A 47 -11.14 1.21 13.61
N ARG A 48 -10.39 1.91 14.47
CA ARG A 48 -9.73 3.18 14.13
C ARG A 48 -8.66 2.96 13.06
N ALA A 49 -7.82 1.93 13.20
CA ALA A 49 -6.79 1.60 12.24
C ALA A 49 -7.37 1.25 10.86
N LEU A 50 -8.43 0.43 10.80
CA LEU A 50 -9.14 0.10 9.56
C LEU A 50 -9.78 1.33 8.92
N SER A 51 -10.36 2.23 9.73
CA SER A 51 -10.93 3.49 9.24
C SER A 51 -9.86 4.42 8.67
N THR A 52 -8.75 4.61 9.37
CA THR A 52 -7.59 5.37 8.88
C THR A 52 -7.01 4.75 7.61
N PHE A 53 -6.92 3.42 7.54
CA PHE A 53 -6.46 2.74 6.35
C PHE A 53 -7.41 2.96 5.17
N SER A 54 -8.71 2.78 5.38
CA SER A 54 -9.73 2.96 4.33
C SER A 54 -9.70 4.37 3.76
N SER A 55 -9.55 5.39 4.60
CA SER A 55 -9.53 6.80 4.17
C SER A 55 -8.35 7.15 3.25
N ILE A 56 -7.26 6.37 3.27
CA ILE A 56 -6.14 6.52 2.32
C ILE A 56 -6.62 6.28 0.88
N PHE A 57 -7.58 5.39 0.69
CA PHE A 57 -8.06 4.98 -0.64
C PHE A 57 -9.39 5.63 -1.02
N GLN A 58 -10.26 5.95 -0.06
CA GLN A 58 -11.55 6.59 -0.32
C GLN A 58 -11.42 7.88 -1.16
N GLY A 59 -12.30 8.02 -2.15
CA GLY A 59 -12.33 9.20 -3.04
C GLY A 59 -11.15 9.30 -4.01
N ARG A 60 -10.26 8.30 -4.10
CA ARG A 60 -9.09 8.32 -4.99
C ARG A 60 -9.23 7.30 -6.11
N ALA A 61 -8.92 7.73 -7.34
CA ALA A 61 -8.74 6.81 -8.46
C ALA A 61 -7.37 6.13 -8.36
N LEU A 62 -7.33 4.80 -8.42
CA LEU A 62 -6.10 4.03 -8.48
C LEU A 62 -5.89 3.55 -9.91
N LYS A 63 -4.94 4.18 -10.61
CA LYS A 63 -4.66 3.86 -12.00
C LYS A 63 -3.84 2.57 -12.11
N LYS A 64 -3.95 1.88 -13.25
CA LYS A 64 -3.02 0.82 -13.64
C LYS A 64 -1.57 1.31 -13.49
N GLY A 65 -0.70 0.46 -12.96
CA GLY A 65 0.69 0.79 -12.64
C GLY A 65 0.89 1.47 -11.29
N THR A 66 -0.17 1.72 -10.52
CA THR A 66 -0.03 2.15 -9.12
C THR A 66 0.62 1.03 -8.31
N SER A 67 1.69 1.38 -7.61
CA SER A 67 2.35 0.55 -6.61
C SER A 67 1.87 0.94 -5.21
N ILE A 68 1.46 -0.04 -4.42
CA ILE A 68 1.06 0.12 -3.03
C ILE A 68 1.99 -0.77 -2.20
N PHE A 69 2.63 -0.19 -1.19
CA PHE A 69 3.47 -0.90 -0.24
C PHE A 69 2.77 -0.93 1.11
N LEU A 70 2.63 -2.14 1.64
CA LEU A 70 2.19 -2.38 3.01
C LEU A 70 3.41 -2.90 3.77
N THR A 71 3.99 -2.08 4.63
CA THR A 71 5.21 -2.43 5.37
C THR A 71 4.90 -2.57 6.84
N TRP A 72 5.02 -3.79 7.38
CA TRP A 72 4.98 -4.05 8.81
C TRP A 72 6.34 -3.76 9.41
N LEU A 73 6.43 -2.73 10.25
CA LEU A 73 7.65 -2.41 11.01
C LEU A 73 7.81 -3.34 12.21
N ASP A 74 6.67 -3.66 12.83
CA ASP A 74 6.52 -4.63 13.92
C ASP A 74 5.12 -5.27 13.80
N PRO A 75 4.77 -6.28 14.62
CA PRO A 75 3.46 -6.93 14.54
C PRO A 75 2.24 -6.00 14.73
N THR A 76 2.44 -4.79 15.24
CA THR A 76 1.39 -3.82 15.59
C THR A 76 1.40 -2.56 14.71
N LYS A 77 2.51 -2.26 14.02
CA LYS A 77 2.67 -1.06 13.20
C LYS A 77 2.83 -1.39 11.73
N MET A 78 2.00 -0.74 10.91
CA MET A 78 2.02 -0.86 9.46
C MET A 78 2.11 0.53 8.81
N LEU A 79 3.05 0.70 7.89
CA LEU A 79 3.15 1.83 6.98
C LEU A 79 2.48 1.51 5.65
N VAL A 80 1.74 2.49 5.12
CA VAL A 80 1.07 2.40 3.82
C VAL A 80 1.64 3.48 2.93
N VAL A 81 2.29 3.08 1.83
CA VAL A 81 2.88 4.03 0.88
C VAL A 81 2.34 3.73 -0.52
N LYS A 82 1.95 4.79 -1.24
CA LYS A 82 1.46 4.70 -2.61
C LYS A 82 2.40 5.45 -3.56
N TYR A 83 2.79 4.78 -4.63
CA TYR A 83 3.48 5.37 -5.77
C TYR A 83 2.64 5.18 -7.03
N ILE A 84 2.53 6.21 -7.85
CA ILE A 84 2.02 6.08 -9.22
C ILE A 84 3.23 6.18 -10.12
N PHE A 85 3.51 5.11 -10.88
CA PHE A 85 4.49 5.20 -11.94
C PHE A 85 3.87 6.03 -13.08
N LEU A 86 4.14 7.33 -13.05
CA LEU A 86 3.87 8.21 -14.18
C LEU A 86 4.97 7.90 -15.19
N GLY A 87 4.69 6.99 -16.13
CA GLY A 87 5.64 6.60 -17.16
C GLY A 87 6.27 7.84 -17.79
N TRP A 88 7.59 7.98 -17.65
CA TRP A 88 8.35 8.89 -18.47
C TRP A 88 8.12 8.48 -19.92
N GLY A 89 7.66 9.44 -20.72
CA GLY A 89 7.37 9.23 -22.13
C GLY A 89 8.60 8.66 -22.83
N GLU A 90 8.37 7.60 -23.59
CA GLU A 90 9.30 7.09 -24.58
C GLU A 90 9.39 8.15 -25.70
N LYS A 91 10.16 9.21 -25.47
CA LYS A 91 10.69 10.09 -26.51
C LYS A 91 12.18 10.30 -26.25
N GLU A 92 12.92 9.61 -27.10
CA GLU A 92 14.30 9.79 -27.54
C GLU A 92 15.34 10.38 -26.58
N ALA A 93 16.43 9.59 -26.50
CA ALA A 93 17.72 9.92 -25.94
C ALA A 93 18.19 11.35 -26.23
N SER A 94 18.46 12.11 -25.18
CA SER A 94 19.48 13.15 -25.18
C SER A 94 19.87 13.45 -23.74
N GLY A 95 20.92 12.76 -23.29
CA GLY A 95 21.87 13.19 -22.26
C GLY A 95 21.32 13.88 -21.00
N SER A 96 21.07 13.10 -19.95
CA SER A 96 21.51 13.46 -18.60
C SER A 96 21.27 12.28 -17.67
N THR A 97 22.34 11.74 -17.09
CA THR A 97 22.32 10.74 -16.01
C THR A 97 21.67 11.35 -14.77
N ALA A 98 20.34 11.28 -14.67
CA ALA A 98 19.63 11.42 -13.42
C ALA A 98 19.30 10.01 -12.90
N SER A 99 19.80 9.70 -11.70
CA SER A 99 19.75 8.36 -11.14
C SER A 99 18.31 7.88 -10.93
N LYS A 100 18.12 6.57 -11.05
CA LYS A 100 16.88 5.77 -10.97
C LYS A 100 16.11 5.86 -9.62
N LEU A 101 16.29 6.91 -8.82
CA LEU A 101 15.97 6.94 -7.38
C LEU A 101 15.22 8.19 -6.87
N ASP A 102 14.56 8.98 -7.71
CA ASP A 102 13.65 10.02 -7.22
C ASP A 102 12.27 9.44 -6.82
N LEU A 103 12.27 8.61 -5.76
CA LEU A 103 11.07 8.09 -5.12
C LEU A 103 10.59 9.10 -4.05
N LEU A 104 9.59 9.91 -4.40
CA LEU A 104 8.93 10.85 -3.49
C LEU A 104 8.36 10.12 -2.25
N ARG A 105 8.93 10.40 -1.08
CA ARG A 105 8.56 9.84 0.22
C ARG A 105 7.44 10.71 0.83
N MET A 106 6.25 10.16 1.00
CA MET A 106 5.23 10.75 1.88
C MET A 106 5.20 9.94 3.18
N VAL A 107 5.80 10.48 4.24
CA VAL A 107 5.68 9.96 5.60
C VAL A 107 4.34 10.48 6.14
N VAL A 108 3.48 9.58 6.60
CA VAL A 108 2.34 9.94 7.45
C VAL A 108 2.77 9.59 8.87
N GLU A 109 2.97 10.61 9.70
CA GLU A 109 3.21 10.49 11.16
C GLU A 109 1.91 10.23 11.91
#